data_AF-A0A8A1MLC7-F1
#
_entry.id   AF-A0A8A1MLC7-F1
#
_cell.length_a   1.000
_cell.length_b   1.000
_cell.length_c   1.000
_cell.angle_alpha   90.00
_cell.angle_beta   90.00
_cell.angle_gamma   90.00
#
_symmetry.space_group_name_H-M   'P 1'
#
loop_
_entity.id
_entity.type
_entity.pdbx_description
1 polymer ?
#
loop_
_entity_poly.entity_id
_entity_poly.type
_entity_poly.pdbx_seq_one_letter_code
_entity_poly.pdbx_strand_id
1 'polypeptide(L)'
;MTQANPPNPPIPNLENPRFTLELEFVLSLANPHYVSHLAITYPHLLGVSSSSSSSRAAIDNSTSTPISDAQSFAAYLAYLYSYWKQPEYVQFLTHPGATLRALRLLQDESFRQAVIRPQVIEALLGAGTKNDRAIGGAGENINNYEKDDQHELDAAKTTAGLGSIEGRNGIE
;
A
#
# COMPACT_ATOMS: atom_id res chain seq x y z
N MET A 1 12.23 -36.17 14.90
CA MET A 1 11.05 -36.67 14.16
C MET A 1 10.82 -35.73 12.99
N THR A 2 10.84 -36.24 11.77
CA THR A 2 10.89 -35.46 10.51
C THR A 2 9.49 -35.22 9.96
N GLN A 3 9.08 -33.96 9.83
CA GLN A 3 7.86 -33.58 9.09
C GLN A 3 8.25 -33.04 7.70
N ALA A 4 8.80 -33.93 6.86
CA ALA A 4 9.12 -33.66 5.47
C ALA A 4 7.96 -34.12 4.56
N ASN A 5 6.91 -33.31 4.51
CA ASN A 5 5.80 -33.45 3.55
C ASN A 5 5.11 -32.08 3.44
N PRO A 6 4.95 -31.46 2.26
CA PRO A 6 4.02 -30.36 2.06
C PRO A 6 2.61 -30.96 2.07
N PRO A 7 1.91 -31.02 3.22
CA PRO A 7 0.84 -31.98 3.38
C PRO A 7 -0.42 -31.41 2.73
N ASN A 8 -1.06 -32.25 1.91
CA ASN A 8 -2.37 -32.05 1.28
C ASN A 8 -3.27 -31.08 2.07
N PRO A 9 -3.84 -30.04 1.43
CA PRO A 9 -4.65 -29.02 2.10
C PRO A 9 -5.70 -29.65 3.04
N PRO A 10 -5.82 -29.18 4.30
CA PRO A 10 -6.78 -29.75 5.21
C PRO A 10 -8.20 -29.54 4.70
N ILE A 11 -9.09 -30.48 5.03
CA ILE A 11 -10.51 -30.41 4.72
C ILE A 11 -11.07 -29.11 5.36
N PRO A 12 -11.90 -28.32 4.65
CA PRO A 12 -12.49 -27.09 5.19
C PRO A 12 -13.53 -27.41 6.27
N ASN A 13 -13.06 -27.71 7.48
CA ASN A 13 -13.87 -27.98 8.65
C ASN A 13 -13.23 -27.33 9.88
N LEU A 14 -13.99 -26.47 10.57
CA LEU A 14 -13.60 -25.75 11.79
C LEU A 14 -13.33 -26.68 12.99
N GLU A 15 -13.81 -27.91 12.95
CA GLU A 15 -13.48 -28.96 13.92
C GLU A 15 -12.04 -29.48 13.77
N ASN A 16 -11.38 -29.22 12.63
CA ASN A 16 -10.00 -29.61 12.42
C ASN A 16 -9.05 -28.54 13.02
N PRO A 17 -8.28 -28.86 14.08
CA PRO A 17 -7.47 -27.85 14.77
C PRO A 17 -6.38 -27.25 13.88
N ARG A 18 -5.87 -28.00 12.89
CA ARG A 18 -4.89 -27.48 11.94
C ARG A 18 -5.52 -26.44 11.01
N PHE A 19 -6.73 -26.70 10.50
CA PHE A 19 -7.46 -25.73 9.68
C PHE A 19 -7.71 -24.43 10.46
N THR A 20 -8.20 -24.54 11.69
CA THR A 20 -8.51 -23.39 12.54
C THR A 20 -7.26 -22.57 12.89
N LEU A 21 -6.14 -23.21 13.24
CA LEU A 21 -4.87 -22.50 13.47
C LEU A 21 -4.32 -21.85 12.19
N GLU A 22 -4.39 -22.52 11.04
CA GLU A 22 -3.99 -21.95 9.75
C GLU A 22 -4.88 -20.75 9.37
N LEU A 23 -6.18 -20.81 9.66
CA LEU A 23 -7.16 -19.74 9.44
C LEU A 23 -6.89 -18.53 10.34
N GLU A 24 -6.80 -18.71 11.66
CA GLU A 24 -6.55 -17.64 12.62
C GLU A 24 -5.22 -16.93 12.33
N PHE A 25 -4.17 -17.70 12.01
CA PHE A 25 -2.89 -17.16 11.57
C PHE A 25 -3.06 -16.31 10.30
N VAL A 26 -3.70 -16.84 9.26
CA VAL A 26 -3.89 -16.12 7.99
C VAL A 26 -4.79 -14.89 8.12
N LEU A 27 -5.79 -14.92 9.01
CA LEU A 27 -6.59 -13.74 9.37
C LEU A 27 -5.73 -12.69 10.10
N SER A 28 -4.84 -13.09 11.00
CA SER A 28 -3.94 -12.16 11.70
C SER A 28 -2.97 -11.44 10.75
N LEU A 29 -2.56 -12.07 9.63
CA LEU A 29 -1.74 -11.43 8.59
C LEU A 29 -2.44 -10.28 7.86
N ALA A 30 -3.78 -10.20 7.91
CA ALA A 30 -4.51 -9.04 7.36
C ALA A 30 -4.29 -7.76 8.19
N ASN A 31 -3.86 -7.88 9.45
CA ASN A 31 -3.50 -6.74 10.30
C ASN A 31 -2.03 -6.34 10.08
N PRO A 32 -1.74 -5.15 9.49
CA PRO A 32 -0.37 -4.76 9.17
C PRO A 32 0.50 -4.55 10.42
N HIS A 33 -0.08 -4.26 11.59
CA HIS A 33 0.65 -4.18 12.86
C HIS A 33 1.15 -5.55 13.33
N TYR A 34 0.39 -6.63 13.10
CA TYR A 34 0.83 -7.98 13.42
C TYR A 34 1.99 -8.42 12.52
N VAL A 35 1.92 -8.09 11.22
CA VAL A 35 3.03 -8.36 10.28
C VAL A 35 4.30 -7.58 10.66
N SER A 36 4.17 -6.32 11.09
CA SER A 36 5.28 -5.54 11.63
C SER A 36 5.86 -6.15 12.92
N HIS A 37 5.00 -6.61 13.83
CA HIS A 37 5.43 -7.32 15.04
C HIS A 37 6.21 -8.60 14.72
N LEU A 38 5.77 -9.41 13.74
CA LEU A 38 6.53 -10.59 13.28
C LEU A 38 7.94 -10.22 12.80
N ALA A 39 8.08 -9.11 12.06
CA ALA A 39 9.37 -8.66 11.54
C ALA A 39 10.33 -8.17 12.64
N ILE A 40 9.80 -7.58 13.72
CA ILE A 40 10.59 -7.10 14.86
C ILE A 40 10.95 -8.25 15.82
N THR A 41 10.00 -9.14 16.13
CA THR A 41 10.17 -10.22 17.11
C THR A 41 10.93 -11.42 16.54
N TYR A 42 10.73 -11.76 15.26
CA TYR A 42 11.31 -12.95 14.62
C TYR A 42 12.12 -12.59 13.36
N PRO A 43 13.17 -11.75 13.48
CA PRO A 43 13.87 -11.24 12.31
C PRO A 43 14.66 -12.32 11.54
N HIS A 44 15.07 -13.40 12.24
CA HIS A 44 15.67 -14.59 11.64
C HIS A 44 14.66 -15.45 10.87
N LEU A 45 13.38 -15.41 11.22
CA LEU A 45 12.29 -16.15 10.55
C LEU A 45 11.82 -15.45 9.28
N LEU A 46 11.91 -14.13 9.21
CA LEU A 46 11.62 -13.38 7.97
C LEU A 46 12.83 -13.24 7.05
N GLY A 47 14.05 -13.39 7.58
CA GLY A 47 15.31 -13.18 6.86
C GLY A 47 15.83 -11.74 6.87
N VAL A 48 15.31 -10.86 7.73
CA VAL A 48 15.66 -9.42 7.74
C VAL A 48 17.00 -9.12 8.44
N SER A 49 17.59 -10.07 9.15
CA SER A 49 18.90 -9.94 9.83
C SER A 49 20.08 -10.56 9.05
N SER A 50 19.95 -10.78 7.74
CA SER A 50 21.01 -11.27 6.85
C SER A 50 22.11 -10.22 6.54
N SER A 51 22.45 -9.39 7.52
CA SER A 51 23.56 -8.44 7.42
C SER A 51 24.91 -9.20 7.42
N SER A 52 25.57 -9.19 6.25
CA SER A 52 26.99 -9.49 6.04
C SER A 52 27.50 -10.90 6.40
N SER A 53 27.09 -11.92 5.65
CA SER A 53 27.88 -13.16 5.48
C SER A 53 27.93 -13.63 4.01
N SER A 54 28.37 -12.74 3.13
CA SER A 54 28.79 -13.12 1.76
C SER A 54 30.07 -13.94 1.79
N SER A 55 29.98 -15.27 1.75
CA SER A 55 31.11 -16.11 1.30
C SER A 55 30.69 -17.51 0.84
N ARG A 56 30.75 -17.73 -0.48
CA ARG A 56 31.17 -18.99 -1.11
C ARG A 56 30.51 -20.27 -0.57
N ALA A 57 29.21 -20.44 -0.83
CA ALA A 57 28.68 -21.79 -1.02
C ALA A 57 29.34 -22.37 -2.29
N ALA A 58 30.35 -23.23 -2.10
CA ALA A 58 30.98 -23.93 -3.22
C ALA A 58 29.95 -24.85 -3.91
N ILE A 59 30.12 -25.04 -5.22
CA ILE A 59 29.37 -26.06 -5.96
C ILE A 59 29.93 -27.43 -5.56
N ASP A 60 29.43 -27.96 -4.45
CA ASP A 60 29.54 -29.36 -4.10
C ASP A 60 28.17 -30.03 -4.31
N ASN A 61 28.10 -30.83 -5.37
CA ASN A 61 26.90 -31.53 -5.81
C ASN A 61 26.68 -32.82 -5.00
N SER A 62 26.63 -32.74 -3.66
CA SER A 62 26.16 -33.81 -2.75
C SER A 62 26.06 -33.35 -1.28
N THR A 63 25.20 -32.38 -0.96
CA THR A 63 24.82 -32.13 0.45
C THR A 63 23.40 -31.61 0.56
N SER A 64 22.61 -32.26 1.41
CA SER A 64 21.33 -31.75 1.91
C SER A 64 21.56 -30.45 2.68
N THR A 65 21.48 -29.32 1.99
CA THR A 65 21.63 -28.00 2.58
C THR A 65 20.56 -27.84 3.66
N PRO A 66 20.91 -27.47 4.91
CA PRO A 66 19.90 -27.22 5.94
C PRO A 66 19.04 -26.04 5.47
N ILE A 67 17.78 -26.33 5.11
CA ILE A 67 16.78 -25.33 4.76
C ILE A 67 16.67 -24.39 5.97
N SER A 68 17.04 -23.13 5.80
CA SER A 68 17.00 -22.16 6.88
C SER A 68 15.57 -21.93 7.38
N ASP A 69 15.39 -21.50 8.62
CA ASP A 69 14.05 -21.22 9.16
C ASP A 69 13.30 -20.18 8.31
N ALA A 70 14.02 -19.20 7.76
CA ALA A 70 13.46 -18.23 6.81
C ALA A 70 13.00 -18.85 5.48
N GLN A 71 13.73 -19.83 4.96
CA GLN A 71 13.34 -20.57 3.75
C GLN A 71 12.16 -21.50 4.04
N SER A 72 12.14 -22.16 5.20
CA SER A 72 11.01 -22.96 5.67
C SER A 72 9.74 -22.13 5.84
N PHE A 73 9.86 -20.94 6.44
CA PHE A 73 8.74 -20.02 6.63
C PHE A 73 8.23 -19.44 5.29
N ALA A 74 9.12 -19.09 4.36
CA ALA A 74 8.73 -18.67 3.02
C ALA A 74 7.97 -19.78 2.26
N ALA A 75 8.44 -21.02 2.35
CA ALA A 75 7.74 -22.18 1.77
C ALA A 75 6.36 -22.40 2.41
N TYR A 76 6.23 -22.20 3.72
CA TYR A 76 4.95 -22.27 4.42
C TYR A 76 3.98 -21.16 4.01
N LEU A 77 4.45 -19.91 3.85
CA LEU A 77 3.65 -18.83 3.28
C LEU A 77 3.20 -19.13 1.84
N ALA A 78 4.02 -19.83 1.05
CA ALA A 78 3.68 -20.21 -0.33
C ALA A 78 2.61 -21.30 -0.37
N TYR A 79 2.72 -22.29 0.51
CA TYR A 79 1.66 -23.26 0.79
C TYR A 79 0.35 -22.54 1.15
N LEU A 80 0.36 -21.66 2.16
CA LEU A 80 -0.83 -20.90 2.57
C LEU A 80 -1.42 -20.07 1.42
N TYR A 81 -0.62 -19.35 0.64
CA TYR A 81 -1.14 -18.57 -0.49
C TYR A 81 -1.78 -19.44 -1.59
N SER A 82 -1.20 -20.60 -1.91
CA SER A 82 -1.78 -21.52 -2.90
C SER A 82 -3.08 -22.15 -2.39
N TYR A 83 -3.14 -22.45 -1.10
CA TYR A 83 -4.26 -23.05 -0.39
C TYR A 83 -5.44 -22.09 -0.25
N TRP A 84 -5.24 -20.95 0.39
CA TRP A 84 -6.25 -19.94 0.67
C TRP A 84 -6.75 -19.16 -0.56
N LYS A 85 -6.21 -19.44 -1.76
CA LYS A 85 -6.70 -18.90 -3.04
C LYS A 85 -7.85 -19.74 -3.63
N GLN A 86 -7.99 -21.00 -3.23
CA GLN A 86 -9.04 -21.89 -3.72
C GLN A 86 -10.42 -21.48 -3.18
N PRO A 87 -11.48 -21.42 -4.02
CA PRO A 87 -12.78 -20.86 -3.64
C PRO A 87 -13.44 -21.55 -2.44
N GLU A 88 -13.17 -22.84 -2.24
CA GLU A 88 -13.64 -23.66 -1.12
C GLU A 88 -13.12 -23.16 0.24
N TYR A 89 -11.99 -22.44 0.24
CA TYR A 89 -11.31 -21.94 1.45
C TYR A 89 -11.40 -20.42 1.59
N VAL A 90 -11.43 -19.68 0.46
CA VAL A 90 -11.62 -18.21 0.43
C VAL A 90 -12.87 -17.78 1.21
N GLN A 91 -13.94 -18.57 1.18
CA GLN A 91 -15.21 -18.27 1.86
C GLN A 91 -15.10 -18.08 3.39
N PHE A 92 -14.05 -18.62 4.04
CA PHE A 92 -13.82 -18.43 5.48
C PHE A 92 -13.04 -17.15 5.82
N LEU A 93 -12.52 -16.44 4.81
CA LEU A 93 -11.78 -15.20 4.99
C LEU A 93 -12.73 -14.00 5.07
N THR A 94 -12.68 -13.25 6.17
CA THR A 94 -13.50 -12.02 6.33
C THR A 94 -13.12 -10.92 5.32
N HIS A 95 -11.84 -10.85 4.93
CA HIS A 95 -11.31 -9.82 4.05
C HIS A 95 -10.36 -10.42 3.00
N PRO A 96 -10.85 -11.23 2.04
CA PRO A 96 -10.01 -12.04 1.16
C PRO A 96 -9.00 -11.22 0.36
N GLY A 97 -9.38 -10.01 -0.10
CA GLY A 97 -8.46 -9.11 -0.81
C GLY A 97 -7.30 -8.59 0.06
N ALA A 98 -7.56 -8.27 1.34
CA ALA A 98 -6.52 -7.80 2.26
C ALA A 98 -5.59 -8.95 2.68
N THR A 99 -6.16 -10.09 3.05
CA THR A 99 -5.43 -11.31 3.44
C THR A 99 -4.54 -11.83 2.32
N LEU A 100 -5.07 -11.99 1.09
CA LEU A 100 -4.29 -12.47 -0.05
C LEU A 100 -3.23 -11.46 -0.51
N ARG A 101 -3.50 -10.14 -0.38
CA ARG A 101 -2.48 -9.10 -0.58
C ARG A 101 -1.36 -9.22 0.45
N ALA A 102 -1.67 -9.36 1.74
CA ALA A 102 -0.67 -9.49 2.80
C ALA A 102 0.20 -10.74 2.61
N LEU A 103 -0.41 -11.90 2.32
CA LEU A 103 0.30 -13.13 1.98
C LEU A 103 1.21 -12.94 0.76
N ARG A 104 0.75 -12.27 -0.30
CA ARG A 104 1.56 -11.99 -1.50
C ARG A 104 2.72 -11.05 -1.22
N LEU A 105 2.51 -9.98 -0.44
CA LEU A 105 3.56 -9.04 -0.06
C LEU A 105 4.61 -9.71 0.84
N LEU A 106 4.19 -10.59 1.76
CA LEU A 106 5.08 -11.37 2.62
C LEU A 106 5.97 -12.37 1.87
N GLN A 107 5.72 -12.66 0.59
CA GLN A 107 6.66 -13.41 -0.24
C GLN A 107 7.88 -12.59 -0.66
N ASP A 108 7.76 -11.26 -0.71
CA ASP A 108 8.84 -10.37 -1.11
C ASP A 108 9.73 -10.05 0.09
N GLU A 109 11.02 -10.41 0.00
CA GLU A 109 12.01 -10.15 1.05
C GLU A 109 12.20 -8.64 1.31
N SER A 110 12.10 -7.80 0.27
CA SER A 110 12.20 -6.35 0.41
C SER A 110 11.03 -5.79 1.23
N PHE A 111 9.83 -6.34 1.07
CA PHE A 111 8.67 -5.97 1.88
C PHE A 111 8.83 -6.40 3.34
N ARG A 112 9.40 -7.58 3.63
CA ARG A 112 9.67 -8.04 5.00
C ARG A 112 10.59 -7.09 5.76
N GLN A 113 11.58 -6.52 5.08
CA GLN A 113 12.46 -5.49 5.67
C GLN A 113 11.73 -4.14 5.81
N ALA A 114 10.86 -3.80 4.85
CA ALA A 114 10.15 -2.52 4.81
C ALA A 114 8.97 -2.42 5.81
N VAL A 115 8.29 -3.52 6.15
CA VAL A 115 7.09 -3.54 7.03
C VAL A 115 7.37 -3.14 8.49
N ILE A 116 8.64 -3.06 8.88
CA ILE A 116 9.08 -2.48 10.17
C ILE A 116 8.83 -0.95 10.19
N ARG A 117 8.75 -0.30 9.02
CA ARG A 117 8.62 1.17 8.91
C ARG A 117 7.14 1.61 9.04
N PRO A 118 6.81 2.59 9.90
CA PRO A 118 5.44 3.09 10.06
C PRO A 118 4.75 3.50 8.76
N GLN A 119 5.48 4.13 7.84
CA GLN A 119 4.93 4.61 6.56
C GLN A 119 4.42 3.45 5.68
N VAL A 120 5.01 2.25 5.80
CA VAL A 120 4.59 1.05 5.05
C VAL A 120 3.33 0.45 5.67
N ILE A 121 3.21 0.50 6.99
CA ILE A 121 2.01 0.09 7.74
C ILE A 121 0.83 1.01 7.39
N GLU A 122 1.04 2.33 7.41
CA GLU A 122 0.07 3.35 7.00
C GLU A 122 -0.36 3.18 5.53
N ALA A 123 0.60 2.95 4.63
CA ALA A 123 0.31 2.69 3.22
C ALA A 123 -0.51 1.42 3.03
N LEU A 124 -0.22 0.34 3.77
CA LEU A 124 -0.94 -0.93 3.69
C LEU A 124 -2.37 -0.82 4.25
N LEU A 125 -2.54 -0.15 5.39
CA LEU A 125 -3.86 0.13 5.99
C LEU A 125 -4.69 1.04 5.08
N GLY A 126 -4.09 2.12 4.58
CA GLY A 126 -4.72 3.06 3.64
C GLY A 126 -4.89 2.52 2.21
N ALA A 127 -4.41 1.32 1.90
CA ALA A 127 -4.64 0.66 0.61
C ALA A 127 -5.87 -0.26 0.59
N GLY A 128 -6.52 -0.47 1.74
CA GLY A 128 -7.78 -1.22 1.85
C GLY A 128 -9.03 -0.44 1.46
N THR A 129 -9.00 0.89 1.53
CA THR A 129 -10.17 1.78 1.35
C THR A 129 -10.24 2.47 -0.02
N LYS A 130 -9.32 2.15 -0.94
CA LYS A 130 -9.10 2.91 -2.19
C LYS A 130 -9.78 2.34 -3.45
N ASN A 131 -10.53 1.25 -3.36
CA ASN A 131 -11.19 0.64 -4.51
C ASN A 131 -12.67 1.02 -4.72
N ASP A 132 -13.33 1.66 -3.76
CA ASP A 132 -14.74 2.11 -3.85
C ASP A 132 -14.88 3.64 -3.82
N ARG A 133 -13.92 4.35 -4.43
CA ARG A 133 -14.03 5.80 -4.64
C ARG A 133 -13.60 6.20 -6.04
N ALA A 134 -14.54 6.01 -6.96
CA ALA A 134 -14.58 6.77 -8.20
C ALA A 134 -14.59 8.28 -7.86
N ILE A 135 -13.45 8.94 -8.01
CA ILE A 135 -13.34 10.39 -8.20
C ILE A 135 -12.71 10.58 -9.59
N GLY A 136 -13.49 10.21 -10.60
CA GLY A 136 -13.50 10.93 -11.87
C GLY A 136 -14.76 11.78 -11.86
N GLY A 137 -14.61 13.11 -11.87
CA GLY A 137 -15.72 14.06 -11.96
C GLY A 137 -15.69 15.20 -10.93
N ALA A 138 -15.99 16.41 -11.41
CA ALA A 138 -16.20 17.64 -10.65
C ALA A 138 -14.98 18.22 -9.88
N GLY A 139 -13.86 18.39 -10.59
CA GLY A 139 -12.75 19.25 -10.20
C GLY A 139 -12.70 20.60 -10.95
N GLU A 140 -13.76 20.99 -11.65
CA GLU A 140 -13.86 22.27 -12.36
C GLU A 140 -15.32 22.79 -12.31
N ASN A 141 -15.53 23.85 -11.55
CA ASN A 141 -16.59 24.83 -11.81
C ASN A 141 -16.16 26.18 -11.24
N ILE A 142 -15.69 27.02 -12.17
CA ILE A 142 -15.77 28.49 -12.18
C ILE A 142 -16.31 29.18 -10.91
N ASN A 143 -15.44 29.98 -10.30
CA ASN A 143 -15.83 31.33 -9.86
C ASN A 143 -14.76 32.29 -10.36
N ASN A 144 -14.94 32.76 -11.60
CA ASN A 144 -14.30 33.98 -12.05
C ASN A 144 -14.85 35.10 -11.15
N TYR A 145 -13.99 35.78 -10.41
CA TYR A 145 -14.37 37.09 -9.87
C TYR A 145 -14.41 38.05 -11.06
N GLU A 146 -15.62 38.26 -11.58
CA GLU A 146 -15.90 39.36 -12.48
C GLU A 146 -15.62 40.68 -11.76
N LYS A 147 -15.17 41.62 -12.59
CA LYS A 147 -14.75 42.97 -12.25
C LYS A 147 -15.86 43.92 -12.69
N ASP A 148 -15.92 45.10 -12.06
CA ASP A 148 -16.97 46.12 -12.23
C ASP A 148 -18.33 45.66 -11.61
N ASP A 149 -19.16 46.50 -11.00
CA ASP A 149 -19.19 47.97 -10.87
C ASP A 149 -19.44 48.40 -9.41
N GLN A 150 -18.81 49.49 -8.97
CA GLN A 150 -19.24 50.24 -7.78
C GLN A 150 -19.60 51.67 -8.20
N HIS A 151 -20.88 51.90 -8.45
CA HIS A 151 -21.47 53.20 -8.72
C HIS A 151 -21.75 53.98 -7.41
N GLU A 152 -22.20 55.24 -7.58
CA GLU A 152 -22.70 56.21 -6.58
C GLU A 152 -21.61 57.01 -5.82
N LEU A 153 -21.54 58.37 -5.81
CA LEU A 153 -22.26 59.43 -6.56
C LEU A 153 -21.48 60.79 -6.55
N ASP A 154 -22.06 61.82 -7.17
CA ASP A 154 -21.94 63.28 -6.93
C ASP A 154 -20.59 64.04 -7.04
N ALA A 155 -20.46 64.85 -8.10
CA ALA A 155 -20.18 66.31 -8.00
C ALA A 155 -20.27 67.02 -9.36
N ALA A 156 -21.46 67.51 -9.74
CA ALA A 156 -21.60 68.40 -10.90
C ALA A 156 -21.84 69.85 -10.46
N LYS A 157 -20.84 70.74 -10.59
CA LYS A 157 -21.09 72.19 -10.81
C LYS A 157 -19.84 72.99 -11.26
N THR A 158 -20.00 73.67 -12.40
CA THR A 158 -19.72 75.11 -12.61
C THR A 158 -18.30 75.64 -12.33
N THR A 159 -17.53 76.02 -13.36
CA THR A 159 -17.51 77.41 -13.87
C THR A 159 -16.50 77.62 -15.02
N ALA A 160 -16.51 78.80 -15.65
CA ALA A 160 -15.62 79.28 -16.72
C ALA A 160 -14.11 79.04 -16.47
N GLY A 161 -13.22 78.91 -17.46
CA GLY A 161 -13.29 79.28 -18.88
C GLY A 161 -12.41 80.50 -19.18
N LEU A 162 -11.29 80.31 -19.92
CA LEU A 162 -10.49 81.35 -20.63
C LEU A 162 -9.23 80.74 -21.28
N GLY A 163 -8.76 81.32 -22.40
CA GLY A 163 -7.45 81.05 -23.03
C GLY A 163 -7.47 79.95 -24.11
N SER A 164 -7.43 80.27 -25.41
CA SER A 164 -6.29 80.81 -26.21
C SER A 164 -5.32 79.73 -26.74
N ILE A 165 -5.28 79.61 -28.08
CA ILE A 165 -4.13 79.50 -29.03
C ILE A 165 -2.83 78.81 -28.57
N GLU A 166 -2.01 78.13 -29.38
CA GLU A 166 -1.84 77.94 -30.84
C GLU A 166 -1.01 76.62 -30.97
N GLY A 167 -1.17 75.70 -31.92
CA GLY A 167 -0.76 75.85 -33.32
C GLY A 167 0.27 74.77 -33.74
N ARG A 168 0.39 74.55 -35.06
CA ARG A 168 1.52 73.94 -35.82
C ARG A 168 1.80 72.43 -35.80
N ASN A 169 1.58 71.85 -36.99
CA ASN A 169 2.46 70.96 -37.78
C ASN A 169 2.83 69.56 -37.23
N GLY A 170 2.90 68.48 -38.02
CA GLY A 170 2.81 68.34 -39.48
C GLY A 170 4.17 68.09 -40.15
N ILE A 171 4.48 66.81 -40.35
CA ILE A 171 5.37 66.15 -41.34
C ILE A 171 4.84 64.70 -41.42
N GLU A 172 4.36 64.19 -42.55
CA GLU A 172 5.10 63.79 -43.78
C GLU A 172 6.04 62.59 -43.52
#